data_AF-A0A3D2X5D8-F1
#
_entry.id   AF-A0A3D2X5D8-F1
#
_cell.length_a   1.000
_cell.length_b   1.000
_cell.length_c   1.000
_cell.angle_alpha   90.00
_cell.angle_beta   90.00
_cell.angle_gamma   90.00
#
_symmetry.space_group_name_H-M   'P 1'
#
loop_
_entity.id
_entity.type
_entity.pdbx_description
1 polymer ?
#
loop_
_entity_poly.entity_id
_entity_poly.type
_entity_poly.pdbx_seq_one_letter_code
_entity_poly.pdbx_strand_id
1 'polypeptide(L)'
;MAKELKKRNEVAKENTWAIEDLFASDELWYKNLEVLRGYKEKILAFKGKLGSSSKTLLGFYQQVEELLRLLDDLLNYSSRKRDQDTKNSTYQAMDGAMMTAYVEVSEALSFETPEIILISDEKMEEFYQ
;
A
#
# COMPACT_ATOMS: atom_id res chain seq x y z
N MET A 1 -32.90 25.29 20.62
CA MET A 1 -32.84 23.89 20.18
C MET A 1 -31.49 23.67 19.50
N ALA A 2 -30.76 22.62 19.84
CA ALA A 2 -29.50 22.31 19.16
C ALA A 2 -29.79 21.94 17.70
N LYS A 3 -29.04 22.52 16.76
CA LYS A 3 -29.14 22.21 15.33
C LYS A 3 -28.74 20.74 15.14
N GLU A 4 -29.63 19.94 14.58
CA GLU A 4 -29.35 18.52 14.30
C GLU A 4 -28.14 18.41 13.37
N LEU A 5 -27.17 17.59 13.75
CA LEU A 5 -25.97 17.35 12.94
C LEU A 5 -26.35 16.47 11.75
N LYS A 6 -26.00 16.92 10.54
CA LYS A 6 -26.22 16.15 9.31
C LYS A 6 -25.50 14.81 9.37
N LYS A 7 -26.15 13.76 8.88
CA LYS A 7 -25.48 12.49 8.58
C LYS A 7 -24.55 12.66 7.40
N ARG A 8 -23.57 11.76 7.28
CA ARG A 8 -22.58 11.81 6.19
C ARG A 8 -23.22 11.80 4.80
N ASN A 9 -24.28 11.00 4.60
CA ASN A 9 -25.02 10.90 3.35
C ASN A 9 -25.93 12.11 3.04
N GLU A 10 -26.06 13.06 3.97
CA GLU A 10 -26.85 14.30 3.82
C GLU A 10 -25.94 15.51 3.50
N VAL A 11 -24.62 15.30 3.45
CA VAL A 11 -23.63 16.33 3.06
C VAL A 11 -23.59 16.42 1.55
N ALA A 12 -23.70 17.63 1.01
CA ALA A 12 -23.64 17.87 -0.43
C ALA A 12 -22.26 17.50 -0.98
N LYS A 13 -22.21 16.88 -2.17
CA LYS A 13 -21.01 16.27 -2.75
C LYS A 13 -19.85 17.26 -2.90
N GLU A 14 -20.13 18.52 -3.23
CA GLU A 14 -19.15 19.59 -3.34
C GLU A 14 -18.44 19.92 -2.01
N ASN A 15 -19.01 19.50 -0.87
CA ASN A 15 -18.41 19.60 0.45
C ASN A 15 -17.77 18.26 0.90
N THR A 16 -17.51 17.35 -0.04
CA THR A 16 -16.90 16.04 0.21
C THR A 16 -15.60 15.89 -0.56
N TRP A 17 -14.67 15.10 -0.02
CA TRP A 17 -13.49 14.68 -0.77
C TRP A 17 -13.91 13.81 -1.96
N ALA A 18 -13.28 14.03 -3.12
CA ALA A 18 -13.47 13.22 -4.32
C ALA A 18 -12.65 11.92 -4.21
N ILE A 19 -13.06 11.02 -3.31
CA ILE A 19 -12.36 9.75 -3.07
C ILE A 19 -12.46 8.83 -4.30
N GLU A 20 -13.48 9.02 -5.13
CA GLU A 20 -13.65 8.29 -6.39
C GLU A 20 -12.48 8.47 -7.38
N ASP A 21 -11.66 9.51 -7.21
CA ASP A 21 -10.47 9.74 -8.03
C ASP A 21 -9.36 8.72 -7.74
N LEU A 22 -9.36 8.09 -6.56
CA LEU A 22 -8.45 6.99 -6.22
C LEU A 22 -9.01 5.66 -6.74
N PHE A 23 -10.27 5.35 -6.42
CA PHE A 23 -10.98 4.19 -6.95
C PHE A 23 -12.44 4.54 -7.22
N ALA A 24 -12.91 4.28 -8.45
CA ALA A 24 -14.28 4.59 -8.84
C ALA A 24 -15.34 3.76 -8.08
N SER A 25 -14.96 2.64 -7.44
CA SER A 25 -15.85 1.83 -6.63
C SER A 25 -15.10 1.00 -5.57
N ASP A 26 -15.85 0.60 -4.53
CA ASP A 26 -15.36 -0.33 -3.51
C ASP A 26 -14.95 -1.69 -4.13
N GLU A 27 -15.61 -2.12 -5.22
CA GLU A 27 -15.25 -3.34 -5.96
C GLU A 27 -13.86 -3.24 -6.62
N LEU A 28 -13.56 -2.09 -7.26
CA LEU A 28 -12.24 -1.85 -7.83
C LEU A 28 -11.16 -1.78 -6.76
N TRP A 29 -11.49 -1.23 -5.59
CA TRP A 29 -10.60 -1.24 -4.44
C TRP A 29 -10.28 -2.68 -3.99
N TYR A 30 -11.29 -3.53 -3.80
CA TYR A 30 -11.07 -4.93 -3.40
C TYR A 30 -10.28 -5.72 -4.44
N LYS A 31 -10.52 -5.50 -5.74
CA LYS A 31 -9.73 -6.12 -6.80
C LYS A 31 -8.25 -5.74 -6.69
N ASN A 32 -7.96 -4.47 -6.40
CA ASN A 32 -6.60 -3.97 -6.25
C ASN A 32 -5.95 -4.43 -4.93
N LEU A 33 -6.73 -4.66 -3.87
CA LEU A 33 -6.24 -5.31 -2.65
C LEU A 33 -5.70 -6.72 -2.92
N GLU A 34 -6.36 -7.50 -3.77
CA GLU A 34 -5.84 -8.82 -4.17
C GLU A 34 -4.56 -8.72 -5.01
N VAL A 35 -4.46 -7.69 -5.86
CA VAL A 35 -3.21 -7.40 -6.58
C VAL A 35 -2.08 -7.08 -5.59
N LEU A 36 -2.36 -6.27 -4.57
CA LEU A 36 -1.40 -5.93 -3.50
C LEU A 36 -0.89 -7.19 -2.79
N ARG A 37 -1.80 -8.10 -2.41
CA ARG A 37 -1.42 -9.36 -1.76
C ARG A 37 -0.47 -10.21 -2.62
N GLY A 38 -0.70 -10.25 -3.93
CA GLY A 38 0.16 -10.95 -4.89
C GLY A 38 1.57 -10.34 -5.08
N TYR A 39 1.85 -9.16 -4.54
CA TYR A 39 3.22 -8.63 -4.52
C TYR A 39 4.11 -9.38 -3.54
N LYS A 40 3.55 -10.04 -2.51
CA LYS A 40 4.32 -10.80 -1.53
C LYS A 40 5.26 -11.81 -2.22
N GLU A 41 4.74 -12.59 -3.15
CA GLU A 41 5.52 -13.59 -3.89
C GLU A 41 6.57 -12.93 -4.79
N LYS A 42 6.21 -11.83 -5.45
CA LYS A 42 7.13 -11.08 -6.32
C LYS A 42 8.33 -10.54 -5.53
N ILE A 43 8.08 -9.97 -4.36
CA ILE A 43 9.10 -9.43 -3.46
C ILE A 43 9.97 -10.55 -2.89
N LEU A 44 9.36 -11.63 -2.38
CA LEU A 44 10.11 -12.77 -1.82
C LEU A 44 11.00 -13.47 -2.85
N ALA A 45 10.71 -13.36 -4.14
CA ALA A 45 11.57 -13.91 -5.19
C ALA A 45 12.98 -13.29 -5.24
N PHE A 46 13.16 -12.09 -4.67
CA PHE A 46 14.45 -11.38 -4.57
C PHE A 46 15.24 -11.72 -3.30
N LYS A 47 14.62 -12.38 -2.32
CA LYS A 47 15.26 -12.72 -1.06
C LYS A 47 16.54 -13.53 -1.26
N GLY A 48 17.62 -13.10 -0.63
CA GLY A 48 18.97 -13.64 -0.71
C GLY A 48 19.73 -13.25 -1.98
N LYS A 49 19.21 -12.33 -2.80
CA LYS A 49 19.76 -12.01 -4.12
C LYS A 49 20.06 -10.53 -4.33
N LEU A 50 19.75 -9.66 -3.38
CA LEU A 50 19.90 -8.20 -3.57
C LEU A 50 21.35 -7.79 -3.90
N GLY A 51 22.34 -8.45 -3.33
CA GLY A 51 23.77 -8.23 -3.64
C GLY A 51 24.32 -8.96 -4.86
N SER A 52 23.49 -9.70 -5.61
CA SER A 52 23.98 -10.53 -6.73
C SER A 52 24.40 -9.72 -7.96
N SER A 53 23.69 -8.63 -8.26
CA SER A 53 24.00 -7.72 -9.36
C SER A 53 23.20 -6.41 -9.25
N SER A 54 23.68 -5.34 -9.88
CA SER A 54 22.96 -4.08 -10.02
C SER A 54 21.58 -4.26 -10.66
N LYS A 55 21.47 -5.14 -11.65
CA LYS A 55 20.20 -5.48 -12.32
C LYS A 55 19.20 -6.12 -11.36
N THR A 56 19.64 -7.02 -10.49
CA THR A 56 18.78 -7.65 -9.49
C THR A 56 18.29 -6.61 -8.49
N LEU A 57 19.20 -5.76 -8.00
CA LEU A 57 18.88 -4.71 -7.03
C LEU A 57 17.90 -3.68 -7.60
N LEU A 58 18.15 -3.21 -8.81
CA LEU A 58 17.24 -2.31 -9.53
C LEU A 58 15.87 -2.94 -9.73
N GLY A 59 15.82 -4.19 -10.19
CA GLY A 59 14.57 -4.92 -10.39
C GLY A 59 13.75 -5.05 -9.10
N PHE A 60 14.41 -5.26 -7.96
CA PHE A 60 13.75 -5.26 -6.65
C PHE A 60 13.11 -3.90 -6.35
N TYR A 61 13.87 -2.80 -6.43
CA TYR A 61 13.34 -1.47 -6.11
C TYR A 61 12.25 -0.99 -7.07
N GLN A 62 12.29 -1.40 -8.35
CA GLN A 62 11.19 -1.15 -9.28
C GLN A 62 9.89 -1.83 -8.82
N GLN A 63 9.97 -3.08 -8.33
CA GLN A 63 8.81 -3.77 -7.76
C GLN A 63 8.33 -3.11 -6.46
N VAL A 64 9.24 -2.64 -5.62
CA VAL A 64 8.90 -1.88 -4.40
C VAL A 64 8.19 -0.57 -4.75
N GLU A 65 8.63 0.16 -5.78
CA GLU A 65 8.01 1.42 -6.19
C GLU A 65 6.59 1.23 -6.72
N GLU A 66 6.35 0.18 -7.51
CA GLU A 66 5.00 -0.20 -7.97
C GLU A 66 4.10 -0.60 -6.79
N LEU A 67 4.66 -1.39 -5.86
CA LEU A 67 3.98 -1.81 -4.64
C LEU A 67 3.56 -0.62 -3.76
N LEU A 68 4.49 0.30 -3.49
CA LEU A 68 4.24 1.45 -2.60
C LEU A 68 3.20 2.41 -3.18
N ARG A 69 3.19 2.61 -4.50
CA ARG A 69 2.14 3.39 -5.18
C ARG A 69 0.76 2.78 -4.97
N LEU A 70 0.62 1.47 -5.22
CA LEU A 70 -0.64 0.75 -5.02
C LEU A 70 -1.08 0.78 -3.56
N LEU A 71 -0.13 0.60 -2.63
CA LEU A 71 -0.38 0.62 -1.19
C LEU A 71 -0.88 1.99 -0.73
N ASP A 72 -0.28 3.09 -1.22
CA ASP A 72 -0.68 4.45 -0.89
C ASP A 72 -2.12 4.75 -1.34
N ASP A 73 -2.48 4.40 -2.58
CA ASP A 73 -3.85 4.59 -3.09
C ASP A 73 -4.87 3.79 -2.27
N LEU A 74 -4.59 2.51 -2.00
CA LEU A 74 -5.48 1.63 -1.24
C LEU A 74 -5.69 2.13 0.19
N LEU A 75 -4.61 2.53 0.86
CA LEU A 75 -4.64 3.02 2.24
C LEU A 75 -5.38 4.35 2.34
N ASN A 76 -5.11 5.30 1.44
CA ASN A 76 -5.82 6.57 1.43
C ASN A 76 -7.32 6.36 1.20
N TYR A 77 -7.71 5.49 0.26
CA TYR A 77 -9.12 5.20 0.01
C TYR A 77 -9.83 4.63 1.25
N SER A 78 -9.29 3.55 1.86
CA SER A 78 -9.94 2.88 3.00
C SER A 78 -10.01 3.78 4.22
N SER A 79 -8.92 4.49 4.53
CA SER A 79 -8.85 5.39 5.68
C SER A 79 -9.81 6.56 5.50
N ARG A 80 -9.87 7.18 4.31
CA ARG A 80 -10.78 8.30 4.07
C ARG A 80 -12.23 7.85 4.14
N LYS A 81 -12.58 6.69 3.59
CA LYS A 81 -13.93 6.11 3.70
C LYS A 81 -14.33 5.85 5.15
N ARG A 82 -13.42 5.30 5.96
CA ARG A 82 -13.63 5.08 7.39
C ARG A 82 -13.82 6.40 8.16
N ASP A 83 -13.01 7.41 7.85
CA ASP A 83 -13.04 8.70 8.54
C ASP A 83 -14.30 9.53 8.22
N GLN A 84 -14.97 9.26 7.09
CA GLN A 84 -16.25 9.90 6.73
C GLN A 84 -17.38 9.60 7.71
N ASP A 85 -17.41 8.38 8.27
CA ASP A 85 -18.34 7.95 9.31
C ASP A 85 -17.71 6.81 10.10
N THR A 86 -17.13 7.14 11.25
CA THR A 86 -16.42 6.18 12.10
C THR A 86 -17.33 5.15 12.75
N LYS A 87 -18.66 5.23 12.59
CA LYS A 87 -19.61 4.20 13.03
C LYS A 87 -20.01 3.22 11.92
N ASN A 88 -19.59 3.47 10.67
CA ASN A 88 -19.90 2.61 9.55
C ASN A 88 -19.03 1.34 9.57
N SER A 89 -19.62 0.21 9.96
CA SER A 89 -18.93 -1.07 10.08
C SER A 89 -18.36 -1.60 8.76
N THR A 90 -18.96 -1.25 7.61
CA THR A 90 -18.43 -1.63 6.30
C THR A 90 -17.05 -1.04 6.06
N TYR A 91 -16.88 0.26 6.33
CA TYR A 91 -15.60 0.94 6.09
C TYR A 91 -14.58 0.73 7.22
N GLN A 92 -15.02 0.39 8.44
CA GLN A 92 -14.14 -0.18 9.46
C GLN A 92 -13.54 -1.52 9.01
N ALA A 93 -14.35 -2.42 8.46
CA ALA A 93 -13.89 -3.72 7.98
C ALA A 93 -12.96 -3.61 6.76
N MET A 94 -13.26 -2.70 5.83
CA MET A 94 -12.39 -2.39 4.68
C MET A 94 -11.00 -1.92 5.14
N ASP A 95 -10.96 -0.95 6.05
CA ASP A 95 -9.69 -0.43 6.58
C ASP A 95 -8.92 -1.51 7.38
N GLY A 96 -9.63 -2.35 8.14
CA GLY A 96 -9.04 -3.52 8.81
C GLY A 96 -8.40 -4.51 7.82
N ALA A 97 -9.08 -4.83 6.72
CA ALA A 97 -8.54 -5.69 5.67
C ALA A 97 -7.30 -5.09 5.00
N MET A 98 -7.28 -3.77 4.82
CA MET A 98 -6.12 -3.05 4.31
C MET A 98 -4.92 -3.13 5.28
N MET A 99 -5.16 -2.95 6.57
CA MET A 99 -4.10 -3.08 7.59
C MET A 99 -3.52 -4.50 7.64
N THR A 100 -4.36 -5.53 7.50
CA THR A 100 -3.87 -6.91 7.39
C THR A 100 -2.95 -7.09 6.18
N ALA A 101 -3.36 -6.63 5.00
CA ALA A 101 -2.53 -6.72 3.80
C ALA A 101 -1.23 -5.91 3.92
N TYR A 102 -1.29 -4.73 4.54
CA TYR A 102 -0.10 -3.91 4.83
C TYR A 102 0.92 -4.67 5.70
N VAL A 103 0.47 -5.36 6.75
CA VAL A 103 1.35 -6.16 7.62
C VAL A 103 1.98 -7.32 6.85
N GLU A 104 1.20 -8.04 6.04
CA GLU A 104 1.72 -9.15 5.22
C GLU A 104 2.80 -8.71 4.23
N VAL A 105 2.61 -7.55 3.60
CA VAL A 105 3.60 -6.96 2.69
C VAL A 105 4.83 -6.47 3.45
N SER A 106 4.65 -5.82 4.59
CA SER A 106 5.75 -5.32 5.41
C SER A 106 6.65 -6.46 5.92
N GLU A 107 6.03 -7.58 6.29
CA GLU A 107 6.74 -8.81 6.65
C GLU A 107 7.57 -9.32 5.46
N ALA A 108 6.99 -9.34 4.26
CA ALA A 108 7.67 -9.78 3.05
C ALA A 108 8.88 -8.90 2.68
N LEU A 109 8.82 -7.60 2.97
CA LEU A 109 9.91 -6.65 2.74
C LEU A 109 11.02 -6.69 3.79
N SER A 110 10.79 -7.30 4.96
CA SER A 110 11.69 -7.22 6.12
C SER A 110 13.12 -7.76 5.89
N PHE A 111 13.34 -8.54 4.82
CA PHE A 111 14.68 -9.03 4.46
C PHE A 111 15.55 -7.97 3.77
N GLU A 112 14.96 -6.93 3.20
CA GLU A 112 15.65 -5.91 2.40
C GLU A 112 16.78 -5.26 3.20
N THR A 113 16.42 -4.60 4.31
CA THR A 113 17.37 -3.85 5.14
C THR A 113 18.60 -4.67 5.54
N PRO A 114 18.47 -5.87 6.14
CA PRO A 114 19.66 -6.66 6.49
C PRO A 114 20.45 -7.12 5.26
N GLU A 115 19.80 -7.44 4.13
CA GLU A 115 20.52 -7.83 2.93
C GLU A 115 21.33 -6.69 2.32
N ILE A 116 20.76 -5.47 2.29
CA ILE A 116 21.46 -4.28 1.78
C ILE A 116 22.68 -3.94 2.66
N ILE A 117 22.52 -3.99 3.99
CA ILE A 117 23.62 -3.69 4.93
C ILE A 117 24.77 -4.71 4.82
N LEU A 118 24.51 -5.93 4.35
CA LEU A 118 25.52 -6.97 4.18
C LEU A 118 26.27 -6.90 2.85
N ILE A 119 25.86 -6.05 1.91
CA ILE A 119 26.61 -5.80 0.67
C ILE A 119 27.83 -4.95 1.03
N SER A 120 29.03 -5.43 0.68
CA SER A 120 30.25 -4.66 0.95
C SER A 120 30.31 -3.39 0.08
N ASP A 121 31.01 -2.36 0.56
CA ASP A 121 31.17 -1.10 -0.16
C ASP A 121 31.79 -1.32 -1.55
N GLU A 122 32.77 -2.23 -1.67
CA GLU A 122 33.39 -2.57 -2.95
C GLU A 122 32.37 -3.17 -3.92
N LYS A 123 31.49 -4.05 -3.42
CA LYS A 123 30.47 -4.69 -4.24
C LYS A 123 29.40 -3.69 -4.68
N MET A 124 29.05 -2.75 -3.80
CA MET A 124 28.11 -1.68 -4.12
C MET A 124 28.71 -0.73 -5.16
N GLU A 125 30.01 -0.43 -5.08
CA GLU A 125 30.70 0.43 -6.06
C GLU A 125 30.70 -0.18 -7.47
N GLU A 126 30.86 -1.51 -7.58
CA GLU A 126 30.73 -2.24 -8.85
C GLU A 126 29.37 -2.06 -9.54
N PHE A 127 28.30 -1.69 -8.79
CA PHE A 127 26.98 -1.52 -9.38
C PHE A 127 26.80 -0.20 -10.13
N TYR A 128 27.71 0.77 -9.93
CA TYR A 128 27.69 2.08 -10.60
C TYR A 128 28.53 2.16 -11.88
N GLN A 129 29.31 1.11 -12.16
CA GLN A 129 30.14 0.99 -13.37
C GLN A 129 29.35 0.37 -14.53
#